data_AF-A0AA92I3P9-F1
#
_entry.id   AF-A0AA92I3P9-F1
#
_cell.length_a   1.000
_cell.length_b   1.000
_cell.length_c   1.000
_cell.angle_alpha   90.00
_cell.angle_beta   90.00
_cell.angle_gamma   90.00
#
_symmetry.space_group_name_H-M   'P 1'
#
loop_
_entity.id
_entity.type
_entity.pdbx_description
1 polymer ?
#
loop_
_entity_poly.entity_id
_entity_poly.type
_entity_poly.pdbx_seq_one_letter_code
_entity_poly.pdbx_strand_id
1 'polypeptide(L)'
;MPHPATRAFLTVLIALWAFPAAGKDPDVPPVDPPNRWHRMGPTDAESSSRCIGQLISPICTLETLLACFDHAINALCTLATGRKIRAEYMDGRGKGTTLYRVVMARRLTPRDIPRRCLNDDLEPTCKAGDVQITLSKRSCWSYGCPPPDKDPVKMGTTYNLRKEGDGRWIVFEWYSPPY
;
A
#
# COMPACT_ATOMS: atom_id res chain seq x y z
N MET A 1 -42.71 -65.35 20.21
CA MET A 1 -42.72 -64.34 19.13
C MET A 1 -43.62 -63.19 19.56
N PRO A 2 -43.32 -61.89 19.40
CA PRO A 2 -42.08 -61.17 19.03
C PRO A 2 -41.64 -60.11 20.10
N HIS A 3 -40.43 -59.57 19.98
CA HIS A 3 -39.87 -58.48 20.80
C HIS A 3 -40.10 -57.10 20.16
N PRO A 4 -40.29 -56.01 20.94
CA PRO A 4 -40.17 -54.66 20.39
C PRO A 4 -38.72 -54.18 20.44
N ALA A 5 -38.14 -53.91 19.27
CA ALA A 5 -36.80 -53.38 19.11
C ALA A 5 -36.81 -51.85 19.28
N THR A 6 -36.16 -51.37 20.35
CA THR A 6 -35.92 -49.95 20.61
C THR A 6 -34.85 -49.44 19.63
N ARG A 7 -35.26 -48.65 18.63
CA ARG A 7 -34.33 -47.94 17.73
C ARG A 7 -33.80 -46.70 18.43
N ALA A 8 -32.55 -46.78 18.92
CA ALA A 8 -31.78 -45.61 19.32
C ALA A 8 -31.28 -44.89 18.06
N PHE A 9 -31.81 -43.69 17.80
CA PHE A 9 -31.24 -42.79 16.79
C PHE A 9 -30.05 -42.05 17.41
N LEU A 10 -28.84 -42.43 17.00
CA LEU A 10 -27.61 -41.68 17.29
C LEU A 10 -27.53 -40.51 16.30
N THR A 11 -27.88 -39.31 16.76
CA THR A 11 -27.70 -38.07 16.00
C THR A 11 -26.23 -37.65 16.09
N VAL A 12 -25.44 -37.97 15.07
CA VAL A 12 -24.05 -37.51 14.94
C VAL A 12 -24.08 -36.04 14.50
N LEU A 13 -23.89 -35.13 15.47
CA LEU A 13 -23.66 -33.70 15.20
C LEU A 13 -22.24 -33.52 14.67
N ILE A 14 -22.10 -33.50 13.34
CA ILE A 14 -20.88 -33.07 12.67
C ILE A 14 -20.79 -31.55 12.81
N ALA A 15 -20.05 -31.08 13.81
CA ALA A 15 -19.64 -29.68 13.89
C ALA A 15 -18.65 -29.40 12.75
N LEU A 16 -19.14 -28.83 11.65
CA LEU A 16 -18.28 -28.21 10.64
C LEU A 16 -17.61 -27.01 11.29
N TRP A 17 -16.40 -27.22 11.79
CA TRP A 17 -15.44 -26.15 12.03
C TRP A 17 -15.07 -25.59 10.65
N ALA A 18 -15.83 -24.57 10.21
CA ALA A 18 -15.40 -23.69 9.16
C ALA A 18 -14.19 -22.93 9.69
N PHE A 19 -13.00 -23.49 9.51
CA PHE A 19 -11.77 -22.72 9.62
C PHE A 19 -11.95 -21.55 8.65
N PRO A 20 -11.96 -20.29 9.12
CA PRO A 20 -11.95 -19.18 8.19
C PRO A 20 -10.71 -19.40 7.34
N ALA A 21 -10.90 -19.65 6.04
CA ALA A 21 -9.82 -19.56 5.08
C ALA A 21 -9.14 -18.23 5.39
N ALA A 22 -7.87 -18.27 5.80
CA ALA A 22 -7.13 -17.09 6.19
C ALA A 22 -7.16 -16.13 4.98
N GLY A 23 -8.14 -15.22 5.01
CA GLY A 23 -8.47 -14.38 3.89
C GLY A 23 -7.26 -13.52 3.62
N LYS A 24 -6.84 -13.45 2.35
CA LYS A 24 -5.81 -12.50 1.94
C LYS A 24 -6.27 -11.11 2.38
N ASP A 25 -5.42 -10.45 3.17
CA ASP A 25 -5.72 -9.13 3.72
C ASP A 25 -6.13 -8.16 2.58
N PRO A 26 -7.37 -7.65 2.58
CA PRO A 26 -7.91 -6.88 1.45
C PRO A 26 -7.24 -5.51 1.29
N ASP A 27 -6.61 -4.97 2.34
CA ASP A 27 -5.93 -3.68 2.25
C ASP A 27 -4.45 -3.82 1.87
N VAL A 28 -3.89 -5.05 1.86
CA VAL A 28 -2.49 -5.28 1.48
C VAL A 28 -2.42 -5.61 -0.01
N PRO A 29 -1.90 -4.70 -0.86
CA PRO A 29 -1.81 -4.97 -2.29
C PRO A 29 -0.84 -6.13 -2.57
N PRO A 30 -1.03 -6.87 -3.68
CA PRO A 30 -0.06 -7.86 -4.10
C PRO A 30 1.28 -7.21 -4.46
N VAL A 31 2.36 -7.96 -4.25
CA VAL A 31 3.68 -7.63 -4.83
C VAL A 31 3.62 -7.86 -6.33
N ASP A 32 4.14 -6.90 -7.09
CA ASP A 32 4.19 -6.97 -8.55
C ASP A 32 5.32 -7.90 -9.03
N PRO A 33 5.08 -8.70 -10.08
CA PRO A 33 6.14 -9.43 -10.78
C PRO A 33 7.26 -8.50 -11.28
N PRO A 34 8.52 -8.97 -11.39
CA PRO A 34 9.67 -8.12 -11.77
C PRO A 34 9.52 -7.34 -13.08
N ASN A 35 8.76 -7.88 -14.04
CA ASN A 35 8.51 -7.30 -15.36
C ASN A 35 7.22 -6.47 -15.45
N ARG A 36 6.44 -6.36 -14.35
CA ARG A 36 5.21 -5.59 -14.31
C ARG A 36 5.48 -4.23 -13.68
N TRP A 37 5.41 -3.19 -14.49
CA TRP A 37 5.55 -1.80 -14.07
C TRP A 37 4.25 -1.06 -14.30
N HIS A 38 3.83 -0.31 -13.30
CA HIS A 38 2.77 0.68 -13.39
C HIS A 38 3.36 2.01 -13.83
N ARG A 39 2.52 2.87 -14.41
CA ARG A 39 2.87 4.17 -14.93
C ARG A 39 2.13 5.25 -14.16
N MET A 40 2.85 6.26 -13.71
CA MET A 40 2.29 7.54 -13.25
C MET A 40 2.81 8.62 -14.20
N GLY A 41 1.90 9.15 -15.03
CA GLY A 41 2.19 10.17 -16.03
C GLY A 41 1.82 11.57 -15.52
N PRO A 42 1.92 12.61 -16.36
CA PRO A 42 1.54 13.98 -16.00
C PRO A 42 0.02 14.17 -15.81
N THR A 43 -0.79 13.23 -16.27
CA THR A 43 -2.26 13.25 -16.17
C THR A 43 -2.82 11.88 -15.82
N ASP A 44 -4.06 11.83 -15.33
CA ASP A 44 -4.79 10.58 -15.08
C ASP A 44 -4.85 9.69 -16.32
N ALA A 45 -5.05 10.27 -17.51
CA ALA A 45 -5.15 9.54 -18.78
C ALA A 45 -3.82 8.91 -19.22
N GLU A 46 -2.69 9.46 -18.77
CA GLU A 46 -1.34 8.94 -19.04
C GLU A 46 -0.84 7.99 -17.94
N SER A 47 -1.65 7.76 -16.91
CA SER A 47 -1.36 6.90 -15.78
C SER A 47 -2.07 5.55 -15.89
N SER A 48 -1.47 4.49 -15.34
CA SER A 48 -2.11 3.17 -15.27
C SER A 48 -3.04 3.02 -14.06
N SER A 49 -2.95 3.93 -13.09
CA SER A 49 -3.86 3.97 -11.93
C SER A 49 -5.29 4.23 -12.39
N ARG A 50 -6.25 3.65 -11.67
CA ARG A 50 -7.69 3.89 -11.87
C ARG A 50 -8.37 4.55 -10.68
N CYS A 51 -7.61 4.95 -9.66
CA CYS A 51 -8.16 5.43 -8.40
C CYS A 51 -7.40 6.62 -7.81
N ILE A 52 -6.73 7.39 -8.67
CA ILE A 52 -6.20 8.72 -8.30
C ILE A 52 -7.34 9.56 -7.71
N GLY A 53 -7.11 10.14 -6.54
CA GLY A 53 -8.11 10.92 -5.80
C GLY A 53 -9.02 10.08 -4.90
N GLN A 54 -8.90 8.75 -4.90
CA GLN A 54 -9.71 7.87 -4.05
C GLN A 54 -8.88 7.33 -2.88
N LEU A 55 -9.35 7.55 -1.66
CA LEU A 55 -8.65 7.14 -0.44
C LEU A 55 -9.20 5.85 0.17
N ILE A 56 -9.77 4.99 -0.67
CA ILE A 56 -10.54 3.80 -0.26
C ILE A 56 -9.66 2.58 0.05
N SER A 57 -8.40 2.59 -0.40
CA SER A 57 -7.43 1.54 -0.14
C SER A 57 -6.01 2.12 -0.05
N PRO A 58 -5.06 1.41 0.58
CA PRO A 58 -3.68 1.88 0.68
C PRO A 58 -3.04 2.17 -0.68
N ILE A 59 -3.27 1.32 -1.68
CA ILE A 59 -2.68 1.54 -3.01
C ILE A 59 -3.28 2.76 -3.71
N CYS A 60 -4.60 3.00 -3.59
CA CYS A 60 -5.23 4.17 -4.21
C CYS A 60 -4.78 5.48 -3.55
N THR A 61 -4.63 5.48 -2.22
CA THR A 61 -4.04 6.62 -1.49
C THR A 61 -2.59 6.86 -1.93
N LEU A 62 -1.80 5.80 -2.10
CA LEU A 62 -0.41 5.91 -2.55
C LEU A 62 -0.31 6.43 -4.00
N GLU A 63 -1.14 5.91 -4.90
CA GLU A 63 -1.22 6.40 -6.28
C GLU A 63 -1.67 7.87 -6.34
N THR A 64 -2.58 8.29 -5.45
CA THR A 64 -2.96 9.71 -5.30
C THR A 64 -1.78 10.58 -4.86
N LEU A 65 -0.94 10.08 -3.95
CA LEU A 65 0.28 10.79 -3.55
C LEU A 65 1.29 10.86 -4.70
N LEU A 66 1.50 9.78 -5.44
CA LEU A 66 2.39 9.78 -6.62
C LEU A 66 1.89 10.77 -7.68
N ALA A 67 0.60 10.75 -7.98
CA ALA A 67 -0.05 11.71 -8.88
C ALA A 67 0.13 13.15 -8.41
N CYS A 68 0.13 13.43 -7.10
CA CYS A 68 0.48 14.77 -6.64
C CYS A 68 1.84 15.22 -7.19
N PHE A 69 2.85 14.35 -7.13
CA PHE A 69 4.20 14.64 -7.62
C PHE A 69 4.25 14.79 -9.14
N ASP A 70 3.72 13.80 -9.86
CA ASP A 70 3.85 13.76 -11.32
C ASP A 70 2.87 14.71 -12.04
N HIS A 71 1.69 14.99 -11.47
CA HIS A 71 0.70 15.95 -12.02
C HIS A 71 0.94 17.38 -11.56
N ALA A 72 1.82 17.60 -10.56
CA ALA A 72 2.06 18.88 -9.90
C ALA A 72 0.79 19.51 -9.26
N ILE A 73 -0.11 18.70 -8.70
CA ILE A 73 -1.36 19.16 -8.09
C ILE A 73 -1.28 19.05 -6.56
N ASN A 74 -0.95 20.14 -5.86
CA ASN A 74 -0.83 20.19 -4.39
C ASN A 74 -2.09 19.73 -3.63
N ALA A 75 -3.28 19.87 -4.23
CA ALA A 75 -4.52 19.38 -3.65
C ALA A 75 -4.51 17.85 -3.47
N LEU A 76 -3.86 17.11 -4.38
CA LEU A 76 -3.70 15.65 -4.27
C LEU A 76 -2.75 15.27 -3.12
N CYS A 77 -1.69 16.04 -2.86
CA CYS A 77 -0.83 15.81 -1.70
C CYS A 77 -1.60 16.02 -0.40
N THR A 78 -2.38 17.09 -0.33
CA THR A 78 -3.21 17.39 0.85
C THR A 78 -4.24 16.28 1.07
N LEU A 79 -4.86 15.82 0.01
CA LEU A 79 -5.81 14.72 0.03
C LEU A 79 -5.16 13.42 0.54
N ALA A 80 -4.04 13.01 -0.05
CA ALA A 80 -3.40 11.73 0.27
C ALA A 80 -2.74 11.69 1.65
N THR A 81 -2.37 12.84 2.22
CA THR A 81 -1.60 12.90 3.49
C THR A 81 -2.36 13.51 4.66
N GLY A 82 -3.52 14.14 4.41
CA GLY A 82 -4.29 14.86 5.42
C GLY A 82 -3.63 16.15 5.92
N ARG A 83 -2.49 16.57 5.35
CA ARG A 83 -1.76 17.79 5.72
C ARG A 83 -1.37 18.59 4.50
N LYS A 84 -1.29 19.91 4.66
CA LYS A 84 -0.84 20.79 3.57
C LYS A 84 0.64 20.56 3.31
N ILE A 85 0.94 19.87 2.21
CA ILE A 85 2.30 19.74 1.70
C ILE A 85 2.44 20.75 0.57
N ARG A 86 3.29 21.76 0.79
CA ARG A 86 3.76 22.58 -0.32
C ARG A 86 4.91 21.81 -0.95
N ALA A 87 4.65 21.20 -2.10
CA ALA A 87 5.73 20.71 -2.92
C ALA A 87 6.36 21.93 -3.62
N GLU A 88 7.16 22.71 -2.87
CA GLU A 88 7.75 24.00 -3.29
C GLU A 88 8.69 23.88 -4.51
N TYR A 89 8.95 22.66 -4.98
CA TYR A 89 9.91 22.34 -6.04
C TYR A 89 9.30 21.64 -7.26
N MET A 90 7.99 21.80 -7.51
CA MET A 90 7.31 21.10 -8.62
C MET A 90 6.94 21.97 -9.82
N ASP A 91 7.16 23.28 -9.71
CA ASP A 91 7.21 24.14 -10.88
C ASP A 91 8.54 23.91 -11.62
N GLY A 92 8.49 23.05 -12.65
CA GLY A 92 9.52 23.03 -13.70
C GLY A 92 10.55 21.91 -13.66
N ARG A 93 10.56 21.00 -12.68
CA ARG A 93 11.36 19.76 -12.77
C ARG A 93 10.61 18.66 -13.52
N GLY A 94 10.46 18.88 -14.82
CA GLY A 94 10.25 17.86 -15.84
C GLY A 94 8.93 17.11 -15.77
N LYS A 95 8.18 17.14 -16.87
CA LYS A 95 7.08 16.23 -17.20
C LYS A 95 7.60 14.79 -17.36
N GLY A 96 8.23 14.26 -16.32
CA GLY A 96 8.72 12.90 -16.27
C GLY A 96 7.57 11.95 -16.05
N THR A 97 7.68 10.74 -16.59
CA THR A 97 6.80 9.65 -16.21
C THR A 97 7.49 8.86 -15.11
N THR A 98 6.83 8.63 -13.99
CA THR A 98 7.33 7.69 -12.99
C THR A 98 6.84 6.28 -13.35
N LEU A 99 7.77 5.34 -13.56
CA LEU A 99 7.45 3.93 -13.54
C LEU A 99 7.63 3.41 -12.12
N TYR A 100 6.66 2.65 -11.62
CA TYR A 100 6.75 2.08 -10.28
C TYR A 100 6.21 0.66 -10.23
N ARG A 101 6.60 -0.09 -9.20
CA ARG A 101 6.04 -1.39 -8.86
C ARG A 101 6.09 -1.65 -7.36
N VAL A 102 5.09 -2.36 -6.83
CA VAL A 102 5.04 -2.81 -5.45
C VAL A 102 6.03 -3.95 -5.28
N VAL A 103 7.05 -3.77 -4.44
CA VAL A 103 8.08 -4.80 -4.19
C VAL A 103 8.00 -5.41 -2.80
N MET A 104 7.29 -4.75 -1.90
CA MET A 104 6.91 -5.27 -0.59
C MET A 104 5.60 -4.62 -0.17
N ALA A 105 4.69 -5.38 0.43
CA ALA A 105 3.50 -4.86 1.07
C ALA A 105 3.16 -5.73 2.28
N ARG A 106 2.86 -5.11 3.42
CA ARG A 106 2.48 -5.83 4.64
C ARG A 106 1.65 -4.96 5.58
N ARG A 107 0.82 -5.60 6.39
CA ARG A 107 0.22 -4.98 7.57
C ARG A 107 1.18 -5.12 8.75
N LEU A 108 1.35 -4.05 9.51
CA LEU A 108 2.18 -4.07 10.71
C LEU A 108 1.42 -4.74 11.87
N THR A 109 2.09 -5.69 12.51
CA THR A 109 1.66 -6.24 13.80
C THR A 109 2.48 -5.59 14.93
N PRO A 110 2.08 -5.73 16.21
CA PRO A 110 2.89 -5.22 17.32
C PRO A 110 4.35 -5.72 17.33
N ARG A 111 4.63 -6.89 16.72
CA ARG A 111 5.97 -7.48 16.65
C ARG A 111 6.80 -6.97 15.47
N ASP A 112 6.15 -6.37 14.47
CA ASP A 112 6.76 -6.03 13.18
C ASP A 112 6.96 -4.53 12.99
N ILE A 113 6.70 -3.72 14.04
CA ILE A 113 6.91 -2.27 14.02
C ILE A 113 8.42 -2.00 13.81
N PRO A 114 8.82 -1.42 12.67
CA PRO A 114 10.22 -1.14 12.41
C PRO A 114 10.80 -0.15 13.42
N ARG A 115 12.07 -0.33 13.81
CA ARG A 115 12.77 0.63 14.68
C ARG A 115 12.77 2.06 14.14
N ARG A 116 12.75 2.24 12.82
CA ARG A 116 12.64 3.56 12.17
C ARG A 116 11.30 4.25 12.38
N CYS A 117 10.28 3.52 12.79
CA CYS A 117 8.99 4.08 13.19
C CYS A 117 9.00 4.51 14.66
N LEU A 118 10.15 4.55 15.34
CA LEU A 118 10.26 5.05 16.70
C LEU A 118 10.76 6.49 16.63
N ASN A 119 10.14 7.40 17.37
CA ASN A 119 10.65 8.75 17.57
C ASN A 119 11.85 8.75 18.55
N ASP A 120 12.39 9.92 18.88
CA ASP A 120 13.52 10.07 19.79
C ASP A 120 13.24 9.52 21.21
N ASP A 121 11.97 9.53 21.63
CA ASP A 121 11.48 8.97 22.90
C ASP A 121 11.16 7.47 22.82
N LEU A 122 11.50 6.81 21.72
CA LEU A 122 11.18 5.41 21.41
C LEU A 122 9.68 5.09 21.33
N GLU A 123 8.83 6.11 21.19
CA GLU A 123 7.41 5.93 20.94
C GLU A 123 7.15 5.63 19.45
N PRO A 124 6.33 4.61 19.15
CA PRO A 124 6.11 4.21 17.77
C PRO A 124 5.13 5.17 17.05
N THR A 125 5.62 5.84 16.01
CA THR A 125 4.82 6.64 15.05
C THR A 125 3.91 5.75 14.20
N CYS A 126 4.41 4.57 13.83
CA CYS A 126 3.65 3.50 13.22
C CYS A 126 2.89 2.70 14.29
N LYS A 127 1.71 2.19 13.96
CA LYS A 127 0.86 1.41 14.86
C LYS A 127 0.52 0.05 14.26
N ALA A 128 0.18 -0.90 15.11
CA ALA A 128 -0.40 -2.15 14.65
C ALA A 128 -1.66 -1.85 13.83
N GLY A 129 -1.81 -2.52 12.68
CA GLY A 129 -2.88 -2.27 11.72
C GLY A 129 -2.51 -1.33 10.58
N ASP A 130 -1.46 -0.51 10.71
CA ASP A 130 -0.95 0.29 9.60
C ASP A 130 -0.45 -0.61 8.46
N VAL A 131 -0.49 -0.10 7.23
CA VAL A 131 -0.03 -0.81 6.04
C VAL A 131 1.27 -0.17 5.55
N GLN A 132 2.28 -1.00 5.32
CA GLN A 132 3.58 -0.57 4.79
C GLN A 132 3.72 -1.09 3.36
N ILE A 133 4.02 -0.18 2.43
CA ILE A 133 4.22 -0.50 1.01
C ILE A 133 5.58 0.05 0.57
N THR A 134 6.43 -0.80 0.01
CA THR A 134 7.68 -0.38 -0.62
C THR A 134 7.51 -0.41 -2.13
N LEU A 135 7.84 0.72 -2.76
CA LEU A 135 7.86 0.88 -4.20
C LEU A 135 9.31 0.93 -4.71
N SER A 136 9.60 0.14 -5.74
CA SER A 136 10.70 0.45 -6.64
C SER A 136 10.19 1.44 -7.68
N LYS A 137 10.92 2.54 -7.87
CA LYS A 137 10.50 3.65 -8.76
C LYS A 137 11.63 4.00 -9.72
N ARG A 138 11.26 4.45 -10.91
CA ARG A 138 12.17 4.94 -11.96
C ARG A 138 11.57 6.20 -12.55
N SER A 139 12.23 7.33 -12.36
CA SER A 139 11.85 8.57 -13.04
C SER A 139 12.36 8.52 -14.47
N CYS A 140 11.43 8.54 -15.44
CA CYS A 140 11.75 8.52 -16.85
C CYS A 140 11.72 9.92 -17.44
N TRP A 141 12.65 10.19 -18.33
CA TRP A 141 12.76 11.46 -19.06
C TRP A 141 12.73 11.21 -20.58
N SER A 142 12.88 12.27 -21.37
CA SER A 142 12.88 12.19 -22.84
C SER A 142 13.93 11.25 -23.41
N TYR A 143 15.05 11.04 -22.71
CA TYR A 143 16.14 10.15 -23.11
C TYR A 143 16.02 8.72 -22.53
N GLY A 144 14.90 8.39 -21.88
CA GLY A 144 14.60 7.06 -21.35
C GLY A 144 14.51 6.97 -19.83
N CYS A 145 14.53 5.74 -19.32
CA CYS A 145 14.39 5.43 -17.90
C CYS A 145 15.71 4.81 -17.38
N PRO A 146 16.22 5.20 -16.20
CA PRO A 146 17.38 4.54 -15.58
C PRO A 146 17.09 3.05 -15.36
N PRO A 147 18.09 2.14 -15.35
CA PRO A 147 17.82 0.72 -15.08
C PRO A 147 17.18 0.52 -13.70
N PRO A 148 16.44 -0.59 -13.47
CA PRO A 148 15.89 -0.90 -12.15
C PRO A 148 17.01 -1.20 -11.14
N ASP A 149 16.74 -0.92 -9.86
CA ASP A 149 17.64 -1.26 -8.77
C ASP A 149 17.91 -2.77 -8.70
N LYS A 150 19.15 -3.14 -8.35
CA LYS A 150 19.54 -4.53 -8.13
C LYS A 150 18.81 -5.17 -6.93
N ASP A 151 18.62 -4.40 -5.86
CA ASP A 151 17.84 -4.78 -4.68
C ASP A 151 16.71 -3.76 -4.46
N PRO A 152 15.56 -3.96 -5.11
CA PRO A 152 14.47 -3.00 -5.08
C PRO A 152 13.80 -2.89 -3.70
N VAL A 153 13.90 -3.92 -2.85
CA VAL A 153 13.32 -3.87 -1.50
C VAL A 153 14.18 -2.97 -0.61
N LYS A 154 15.50 -3.06 -0.73
CA LYS A 154 16.43 -2.21 0.01
C LYS A 154 16.49 -0.77 -0.51
N MET A 155 16.45 -0.60 -1.84
CA MET A 155 16.58 0.70 -2.50
C MET A 155 15.24 1.41 -2.75
N GLY A 156 14.12 0.74 -2.53
CA GLY A 156 12.79 1.29 -2.75
C GLY A 156 12.35 2.31 -1.69
N THR A 157 11.48 3.24 -2.09
CA THR A 157 10.81 4.13 -1.13
C THR A 157 9.74 3.35 -0.39
N THR A 158 9.78 3.37 0.94
CA THR A 158 8.75 2.75 1.78
C THR A 158 7.78 3.79 2.32
N TYR A 159 6.49 3.53 2.15
CA TYR A 159 5.38 4.35 2.58
C TYR A 159 4.64 3.66 3.72
N ASN A 160 4.31 4.42 4.77
CA ASN A 160 3.48 3.97 5.87
C ASN A 160 2.09 4.62 5.74
N LEU A 161 1.07 3.79 5.74
CA LEU A 161 -0.32 4.20 5.53
C LEU A 161 -1.18 3.81 6.72
N ARG A 162 -2.09 4.71 7.10
CA ARG A 162 -3.02 4.52 8.20
C ARG A 162 -4.46 4.68 7.72
N LYS A 163 -5.34 3.84 8.26
CA LYS A 163 -6.78 3.99 8.10
C LYS A 163 -7.30 4.91 9.20
N GLU A 164 -7.94 5.99 8.79
CA GLU A 164 -8.59 6.95 9.69
C GLU A 164 -9.96 6.43 10.15
N GLY A 165 -10.53 7.06 11.18
CA GLY A 165 -11.81 6.65 11.77
C GLY A 165 -13.01 6.73 10.81
N ASP A 166 -12.90 7.52 9.74
CA ASP A 166 -13.89 7.63 8.67
C ASP A 166 -13.69 6.58 7.54
N GLY A 167 -12.72 5.68 7.72
CA GLY A 167 -12.40 4.61 6.78
C GLY A 167 -11.46 4.99 5.64
N ARG A 168 -11.09 6.27 5.50
CA ARG A 168 -10.12 6.72 4.48
C ARG A 168 -8.70 6.32 4.86
N TRP A 169 -7.88 6.07 3.86
CA TRP A 169 -6.45 5.82 4.03
C TRP A 169 -5.64 7.08 3.78
N ILE A 170 -4.64 7.34 4.63
CA ILE A 170 -3.67 8.42 4.46
C ILE A 170 -2.24 7.88 4.43
N VAL A 171 -1.35 8.55 3.70
CA VAL A 171 0.10 8.40 3.84
C VAL A 171 0.57 9.39 4.91
N PHE A 172 0.91 8.88 6.09
CA PHE A 172 1.40 9.75 7.18
C PHE A 172 2.92 9.91 7.15
N GLU A 173 3.64 8.96 6.57
CA GLU A 173 5.10 8.95 6.53
C GLU A 173 5.62 8.15 5.33
N TRP A 174 6.78 8.55 4.81
CA TRP A 174 7.55 7.74 3.87
C TRP A 174 9.05 7.95 4.05
N TYR A 175 9.82 6.95 3.63
CA TYR A 175 11.27 6.95 3.69
C TYR A 175 11.84 6.47 2.36
N SER A 176 12.74 7.27 1.79
CA SER A 176 13.59 6.85 0.67
C SER A 176 15.00 6.62 1.22
N PRO A 177 15.66 5.50 0.87
CA PRO A 177 17.06 5.31 1.19
C PRO A 177 17.91 6.42 0.53
N PRO A 178 19.04 6.80 1.15
CA PRO A 178 19.99 7.72 0.53
C PRO A 178 20.56 7.10 -0.76
N TYR A 179 20.71 7.93 -1.80
CA TYR A 179 21.28 7.56 -3.09
C TYR A 179 22.80 7.35 -3.01
#